data_AF-A0A920GLK5-F1
#
_entry.id   AF-A0A920GLK5-F1
#
_cell.length_a   1.000
_cell.length_b   1.000
_cell.length_c   1.000
_cell.angle_alpha   90.00
_cell.angle_beta   90.00
_cell.angle_gamma   90.00
#
_symmetry.space_group_name_H-M   'P 1'
#
loop_
_entity.id
_entity.type
_entity.pdbx_description
1 polymer ?
#
loop_
_entity_poly.entity_id
_entity_poly.type
_entity_poly.pdbx_seq_one_letter_code
_entity_poly.pdbx_strand_id
1 'polypeptide(L)'
;MLLDEQFRKGFAQLASAGLSFDAWLTHEQIPELTDIARAFPNTTIICDHFGGPMGIGEYAGKQLEIFPQWQRDIAELATCENVVAKLGGLAMPINGWGWDQRATPATSDEIVAAHSAYYLHTIDCFGPDRCMFESNFPVDRLSVSYNVLWNAFKKIAGAFSAEEQHAMFMGNAQRIYSLQA
;
A
#
# COMPACT_ATOMS: atom_id res chain seq x y z
N MET A 1 4.22 4.03 -18.13
CA MET A 1 3.24 2.95 -18.47
C MET A 1 1.82 3.45 -18.25
N LEU A 2 1.53 4.09 -17.10
CA LEU A 2 0.20 4.63 -16.81
C LEU A 2 -0.16 5.85 -17.66
N LEU A 3 0.86 6.62 -18.09
CA LEU A 3 0.69 7.77 -18.97
C LEU A 3 0.46 7.42 -20.45
N ASP A 4 0.62 6.16 -20.84
CA ASP A 4 0.48 5.73 -22.23
C ASP A 4 -0.97 5.88 -22.72
N GLU A 5 -1.17 6.46 -23.90
CA GLU A 5 -2.51 6.75 -24.41
C GLU A 5 -3.33 5.48 -24.67
N GLN A 6 -2.70 4.40 -25.12
CA GLN A 6 -3.40 3.15 -25.40
C GLN A 6 -3.80 2.47 -24.08
N PHE A 7 -2.96 2.52 -23.06
CA PHE A 7 -3.32 2.10 -21.71
C PHE A 7 -4.52 2.87 -21.18
N ARG A 8 -4.50 4.22 -21.28
CA ARG A 8 -5.60 5.08 -20.80
C ARG A 8 -6.93 4.82 -21.51
N LYS A 9 -6.91 4.47 -22.81
CA LYS A 9 -8.11 4.04 -23.55
C LYS A 9 -8.74 2.77 -22.97
N GLY A 10 -7.91 1.81 -22.56
CA GLY A 10 -8.38 0.59 -21.87
C GLY A 10 -8.88 0.90 -20.45
N PHE A 11 -8.11 1.69 -19.69
CA PHE A 11 -8.47 2.11 -18.34
C PHE A 11 -9.83 2.81 -18.27
N ALA A 12 -10.15 3.64 -19.27
CA ALA A 12 -11.43 4.35 -19.38
C ALA A 12 -12.68 3.44 -19.39
N GLN A 13 -12.51 2.15 -19.69
CA GLN A 13 -13.62 1.18 -19.73
C GLN A 13 -13.96 0.61 -18.34
N LEU A 14 -13.11 0.78 -17.34
CA LEU A 14 -13.27 0.11 -16.04
C LEU A 14 -14.50 0.62 -15.26
N ALA A 15 -14.70 1.95 -15.23
CA ALA A 15 -15.81 2.55 -14.50
C ALA A 15 -17.17 2.09 -15.03
N SER A 16 -17.37 2.04 -16.35
CA SER A 16 -18.63 1.58 -16.96
C SER A 16 -18.86 0.08 -16.77
N ALA A 17 -17.79 -0.70 -16.59
CA ALA A 17 -17.85 -2.12 -16.26
C ALA A 17 -18.03 -2.39 -14.75
N GLY A 18 -18.00 -1.36 -13.90
CA GLY A 18 -18.05 -1.52 -12.44
C GLY A 18 -16.81 -2.21 -11.85
N LEU A 19 -15.67 -2.11 -12.52
CA LEU A 19 -14.40 -2.73 -12.11
C LEU A 19 -13.49 -1.71 -11.40
N SER A 20 -12.79 -2.16 -10.36
CA SER A 20 -11.67 -1.44 -9.75
C SER A 20 -10.35 -1.71 -10.47
N PHE A 21 -9.32 -0.91 -10.17
CA PHE A 21 -7.96 -1.12 -10.65
C PHE A 21 -6.96 -1.19 -9.49
N ASP A 22 -6.34 -2.35 -9.29
CA ASP A 22 -5.22 -2.51 -8.35
C ASP A 22 -3.92 -2.11 -9.05
N ALA A 23 -3.25 -1.09 -8.51
CA ALA A 23 -2.09 -0.44 -9.10
C ALA A 23 -0.81 -0.83 -8.37
N TRP A 24 -0.09 -1.80 -8.95
CA TRP A 24 1.28 -2.13 -8.55
C TRP A 24 2.30 -1.28 -9.33
N LEU A 25 3.13 -0.52 -8.60
CA LEU A 25 4.12 0.42 -9.14
C LEU A 25 5.25 0.65 -8.13
N THR A 26 6.32 1.35 -8.55
CA THR A 26 7.38 1.82 -7.64
C THR A 26 7.13 3.24 -7.14
N HIS A 27 7.74 3.62 -6.02
CA HIS A 27 7.45 4.90 -5.36
C HIS A 27 7.66 6.14 -6.25
N GLU A 28 8.55 6.06 -7.23
CA GLU A 28 8.80 7.12 -8.22
C GLU A 28 7.62 7.32 -9.19
N GLN A 29 6.76 6.33 -9.33
CA GLN A 29 5.61 6.33 -10.23
C GLN A 29 4.30 6.72 -9.53
N ILE A 30 4.33 7.00 -8.22
CA ILE A 30 3.17 7.51 -7.49
C ILE A 30 2.58 8.77 -8.17
N PRO A 31 3.39 9.73 -8.68
CA PRO A 31 2.86 10.86 -9.45
C PRO A 31 2.11 10.46 -10.72
N GLU A 32 2.52 9.39 -11.42
CA GLU A 32 1.77 8.86 -12.57
C GLU A 32 0.41 8.28 -12.14
N LEU A 33 0.34 7.65 -10.97
CA LEU A 33 -0.93 7.16 -10.40
C LEU A 33 -1.86 8.31 -10.01
N THR A 34 -1.31 9.39 -9.46
CA THR A 34 -2.08 10.60 -9.17
C THR A 34 -2.68 11.19 -10.46
N ASP A 35 -1.89 11.24 -11.55
CA ASP A 35 -2.36 11.74 -12.84
C ASP A 35 -3.53 10.91 -13.40
N ILE A 36 -3.44 9.57 -13.34
CA ILE A 36 -4.53 8.71 -13.81
C ILE A 36 -5.76 8.80 -12.90
N ALA A 37 -5.58 8.90 -11.58
CA ALA A 37 -6.68 9.06 -10.63
C ALA A 37 -7.49 10.33 -10.89
N ARG A 38 -6.80 11.45 -11.16
CA ARG A 38 -7.43 12.73 -11.52
C ARG A 38 -8.11 12.71 -12.87
N ALA A 39 -7.53 12.02 -13.85
CA ALA A 39 -8.12 11.90 -15.18
C ALA A 39 -9.39 11.04 -15.20
N PHE A 40 -9.51 10.08 -14.27
CA PHE A 40 -10.61 9.12 -14.21
C PHE A 40 -11.23 9.05 -12.81
N PRO A 41 -11.87 10.13 -12.33
CA PRO A 41 -12.35 10.24 -10.94
C PRO A 41 -13.47 9.25 -10.60
N ASN A 42 -14.08 8.60 -11.59
CA ASN A 42 -15.15 7.61 -11.39
C ASN A 42 -14.64 6.17 -11.30
N THR A 43 -13.33 5.93 -11.51
CA THR A 43 -12.73 4.59 -11.36
C THR A 43 -12.10 4.48 -9.97
N THR A 44 -12.51 3.47 -9.20
CA THR A 44 -11.86 3.15 -7.92
C THR A 44 -10.48 2.55 -8.18
N ILE A 45 -9.45 3.13 -7.57
CA ILE A 45 -8.06 2.72 -7.72
C ILE A 45 -7.51 2.29 -6.35
N ILE A 46 -6.89 1.13 -6.30
CA ILE A 46 -6.20 0.63 -5.12
C ILE A 46 -4.70 0.89 -5.32
N CYS A 47 -4.11 1.73 -4.49
CA CYS A 47 -2.67 1.91 -4.43
C CYS A 47 -2.06 0.75 -3.64
N ASP A 48 -1.37 -0.16 -4.34
CA ASP A 48 -0.80 -1.35 -3.73
C ASP A 48 0.48 -1.03 -2.97
N HIS A 49 0.62 -1.68 -1.81
CA HIS A 49 1.84 -1.76 -1.00
C HIS A 49 2.62 -0.44 -0.88
N PHE A 50 1.92 0.62 -0.45
CA PHE A 50 2.50 1.94 -0.22
C PHE A 50 3.09 2.60 -1.49
N GLY A 51 2.66 2.17 -2.68
CA GLY A 51 3.27 2.58 -3.93
C GLY A 51 4.68 2.03 -4.12
N GLY A 52 5.00 0.85 -3.57
CA GLY A 52 6.27 0.15 -3.80
C GLY A 52 7.55 0.93 -3.47
N PRO A 53 7.80 1.31 -2.20
CA PRO A 53 9.10 1.83 -1.77
C PRO A 53 10.23 0.82 -2.07
N MET A 54 11.22 1.24 -2.86
CA MET A 54 12.35 0.39 -3.23
C MET A 54 13.51 0.60 -2.25
N GLY A 55 14.20 -0.48 -1.89
CA GLY A 55 15.39 -0.45 -1.01
C GLY A 55 16.54 -1.29 -1.53
N ILE A 56 16.52 -1.66 -2.81
CA ILE A 56 17.58 -2.43 -3.49
C ILE A 56 18.16 -1.64 -4.66
N GLY A 57 19.26 -2.13 -5.25
CA GLY A 57 19.89 -1.50 -6.41
C GLY A 57 20.37 -0.09 -6.09
N GLU A 58 19.97 0.90 -6.89
CA GLU A 58 20.35 2.30 -6.69
C GLU A 58 19.73 2.95 -5.43
N TYR A 59 18.70 2.33 -4.85
CA TYR A 59 18.02 2.78 -3.63
C TYR A 59 18.57 2.12 -2.36
N ALA A 60 19.52 1.19 -2.49
CA ALA A 60 20.09 0.48 -1.34
C ALA A 60 20.71 1.45 -0.33
N GLY A 61 20.25 1.40 0.92
CA GLY A 61 20.72 2.25 2.01
C GLY A 61 20.22 3.71 1.97
N LYS A 62 19.30 4.04 1.04
CA LYS A 62 18.76 5.40 0.86
C LYS A 62 17.36 5.58 1.42
N GLN A 63 16.84 4.65 2.22
CA GLN A 63 15.46 4.71 2.72
C GLN A 63 15.14 6.04 3.42
N LEU A 64 16.04 6.56 4.24
CA LEU A 64 15.86 7.84 4.94
C LEU A 64 15.89 9.06 4.00
N GLU A 65 16.58 8.96 2.86
CA GLU A 65 16.61 10.00 1.83
C GLU A 65 15.33 10.01 0.99
N ILE A 66 14.82 8.82 0.68
CA ILE A 66 13.62 8.62 -0.15
C ILE A 66 12.34 8.93 0.63
N PHE A 67 12.31 8.60 1.92
CA PHE A 67 11.11 8.66 2.76
C PHE A 67 10.38 10.02 2.72
N PRO A 68 11.05 11.19 2.83
CA PRO A 68 10.36 12.48 2.75
C PRO A 68 9.68 12.76 1.41
N GLN A 69 10.25 12.27 0.30
CA GLN A 69 9.64 12.42 -1.02
C GLN A 69 8.43 11.49 -1.15
N TRP A 70 8.59 10.23 -0.75
CA TRP A 70 7.48 9.27 -0.69
C TRP A 70 6.30 9.80 0.14
N GLN A 71 6.56 10.43 1.30
CA GLN A 71 5.52 11.04 2.12
C GLN A 71 4.73 12.12 1.37
N ARG A 72 5.41 12.97 0.61
CA ARG A 72 4.78 14.02 -0.22
C ARG A 72 3.92 13.41 -1.32
N ASP A 73 4.44 12.39 -2.01
CA ASP A 73 3.73 11.77 -3.12
C ASP A 73 2.49 11.01 -2.65
N ILE A 74 2.57 10.34 -1.49
CA ILE A 74 1.41 9.69 -0.84
C ILE A 74 0.38 10.71 -0.38
N ALA A 75 0.80 11.83 0.21
CA ALA A 75 -0.12 12.89 0.64
C ALA A 75 -0.85 13.50 -0.57
N GLU A 76 -0.13 13.73 -1.67
CA GLU A 76 -0.70 14.24 -2.91
C GLU A 76 -1.68 13.22 -3.53
N LEU A 77 -1.31 11.93 -3.58
CA LEU A 77 -2.19 10.87 -4.08
C LEU A 77 -3.47 10.77 -3.24
N ALA A 78 -3.36 10.90 -1.92
CA ALA A 78 -4.50 10.82 -1.00
C ALA A 78 -5.55 11.92 -1.22
N THR A 79 -5.19 13.02 -1.91
CA THR A 79 -6.15 14.05 -2.34
C THR A 79 -7.15 13.55 -3.38
N CYS A 80 -6.87 12.42 -4.05
CA CYS A 80 -7.78 11.79 -4.99
C CYS A 80 -8.78 10.89 -4.22
N GLU A 81 -10.04 11.30 -4.13
CA GLU A 81 -11.08 10.59 -3.36
C GLU A 81 -11.37 9.18 -3.87
N ASN A 82 -11.11 8.93 -5.16
CA ASN A 82 -11.27 7.63 -5.82
C ASN A 82 -10.10 6.65 -5.58
N VAL A 83 -9.08 7.06 -4.82
CA VAL A 83 -7.94 6.21 -4.47
C VAL A 83 -8.08 5.71 -3.03
N VAL A 84 -7.83 4.42 -2.85
CA VAL A 84 -7.72 3.73 -1.56
C VAL A 84 -6.35 3.05 -1.45
N ALA A 85 -5.88 2.79 -0.23
CA ALA A 85 -4.54 2.26 0.03
C ALA A 85 -4.57 0.83 0.58
N LYS A 86 -3.75 -0.04 -0.01
CA LYS A 86 -3.44 -1.36 0.54
C LYS A 86 -2.22 -1.28 1.45
N LEU A 87 -2.40 -1.72 2.69
CA LEU A 87 -1.41 -1.67 3.77
C LEU A 87 -0.82 -3.06 3.99
N GLY A 88 0.22 -3.37 3.23
CA GLY A 88 0.96 -4.62 3.27
C GLY A 88 2.04 -4.63 2.20
N GLY A 89 2.73 -5.77 2.00
CA GLY A 89 3.76 -5.88 0.96
C GLY A 89 4.97 -4.97 1.15
N LEU A 90 5.26 -4.58 2.39
CA LEU A 90 6.46 -3.78 2.71
C LEU A 90 7.62 -4.66 3.18
N ALA A 91 7.45 -5.98 3.28
CA ALA A 91 8.50 -6.92 3.66
C ALA A 91 9.04 -7.72 2.46
N MET A 92 8.77 -7.34 1.22
CA MET A 92 9.36 -8.01 0.07
C MET A 92 10.88 -7.78 0.02
N PRO A 93 11.67 -8.67 -0.61
CA PRO A 93 13.10 -8.45 -0.80
C PRO A 93 13.41 -7.11 -1.48
N ILE A 94 12.54 -6.63 -2.37
CA ILE A 94 12.72 -5.35 -3.08
C ILE A 94 12.67 -4.13 -2.16
N ASN A 95 12.04 -4.23 -0.99
CA ASN A 95 11.98 -3.15 -0.01
C ASN A 95 13.31 -3.00 0.77
N GLY A 96 14.22 -3.98 0.67
CA GLY A 96 15.61 -3.83 1.12
C GLY A 96 15.85 -3.89 2.62
N TRP A 97 14.95 -4.50 3.39
CA TRP A 97 15.15 -4.71 4.83
C TRP A 97 16.18 -5.81 5.16
N GLY A 98 16.54 -6.62 4.17
CA GLY A 98 17.53 -7.70 4.27
C GLY A 98 17.07 -8.89 5.13
N TRP A 99 15.78 -8.96 5.47
CA TRP A 99 15.20 -10.04 6.27
C TRP A 99 15.16 -11.36 5.52
N ASP A 100 15.05 -11.31 4.19
CA ASP A 100 15.12 -12.45 3.27
C ASP A 100 16.48 -13.17 3.29
N GLN A 101 17.52 -12.49 3.76
CA GLN A 101 18.89 -13.03 3.82
C GLN A 101 19.26 -13.52 5.22
N ARG A 102 18.38 -13.36 6.21
CA ARG A 102 18.65 -13.76 7.60
C ARG A 102 18.34 -15.25 7.79
N ALA A 103 19.06 -15.87 8.72
CA ALA A 103 18.75 -17.23 9.17
C ALA A 103 17.42 -17.31 9.96
N THR A 104 16.99 -16.19 10.56
CA THR A 104 15.73 -16.08 11.30
C THR A 104 14.90 -14.94 10.70
N PRO A 105 13.63 -15.21 10.33
CA PRO A 105 12.72 -14.17 9.83
C PRO A 105 12.50 -13.05 10.85
N ALA A 106 12.07 -11.89 10.38
CA ALA A 106 11.78 -10.75 11.26
C ALA A 106 10.71 -11.08 12.30
N THR A 107 10.84 -10.48 13.49
CA THR A 107 9.82 -10.49 14.54
C THR A 107 8.78 -9.39 14.31
N SER A 108 7.64 -9.48 15.00
CA SER A 108 6.58 -8.46 14.86
C SER A 108 7.03 -7.10 15.40
N ASP A 109 7.93 -7.06 16.38
CA ASP A 109 8.45 -5.81 16.93
C ASP A 109 9.46 -5.14 16.01
N GLU A 110 10.29 -5.92 15.29
CA GLU A 110 11.15 -5.38 14.24
C GLU A 110 10.33 -4.79 13.08
N ILE A 111 9.23 -5.43 12.71
CA ILE A 111 8.32 -4.91 11.67
C ILE A 111 7.68 -3.61 12.15
N VAL A 112 7.18 -3.56 13.37
CA VAL A 112 6.63 -2.32 13.95
C VAL A 112 7.67 -1.22 13.92
N ALA A 113 8.89 -1.48 14.38
CA ALA A 113 9.96 -0.47 14.41
C ALA A 113 10.35 0.03 13.01
N ALA A 114 10.41 -0.85 12.02
CA ALA A 114 10.82 -0.50 10.65
C ALA A 114 9.69 0.15 9.83
N HIS A 115 8.45 -0.31 10.00
CA HIS A 115 7.36 -0.01 9.07
C HIS A 115 6.36 1.02 9.60
N SER A 116 6.25 1.24 10.91
CA SER A 116 5.14 2.06 11.47
C SER A 116 5.05 3.45 10.85
N ALA A 117 6.18 4.09 10.52
CA ALA A 117 6.18 5.40 9.88
C ALA A 117 5.48 5.41 8.52
N TYR A 118 5.63 4.34 7.72
CA TYR A 118 4.93 4.20 6.44
C TYR A 118 3.43 3.98 6.66
N TYR A 119 3.07 3.07 7.57
CA TYR A 119 1.67 2.73 7.85
C TYR A 119 0.90 3.93 8.39
N LEU A 120 1.43 4.58 9.43
CA LEU A 120 0.77 5.70 10.08
C LEU A 120 0.66 6.91 9.14
N HIS A 121 1.72 7.24 8.39
CA HIS A 121 1.64 8.34 7.42
C HIS A 121 0.57 8.09 6.34
N THR A 122 0.49 6.88 5.80
CA THR A 122 -0.54 6.52 4.82
C THR A 122 -1.94 6.58 5.42
N ILE A 123 -2.13 6.04 6.64
CA ILE A 123 -3.44 6.10 7.31
C ILE A 123 -3.84 7.54 7.64
N ASP A 124 -2.91 8.38 8.10
CA ASP A 124 -3.15 9.79 8.39
C ASP A 124 -3.56 10.58 7.13
N CYS A 125 -2.97 10.25 5.96
CA CYS A 125 -3.30 10.92 4.69
C CYS A 125 -4.63 10.44 4.10
N PHE A 126 -4.87 9.13 4.08
CA PHE A 126 -6.05 8.54 3.42
C PHE A 126 -7.29 8.53 4.32
N GLY A 127 -7.08 8.44 5.64
CA GLY A 127 -8.10 8.10 6.62
C GLY A 127 -8.33 6.58 6.71
N PRO A 128 -8.72 6.05 7.89
CA PRO A 128 -8.97 4.62 8.09
C PRO A 128 -9.99 4.02 7.11
N ASP A 129 -10.99 4.78 6.67
CA ASP A 129 -12.04 4.35 5.73
C ASP A 129 -11.54 4.13 4.29
N ARG A 130 -10.30 4.50 3.99
CA ARG A 130 -9.67 4.26 2.67
C ARG A 130 -8.43 3.39 2.77
N CYS A 131 -8.19 2.74 3.91
CA CYS A 131 -7.07 1.84 4.10
C CYS A 131 -7.51 0.39 4.29
N MET A 132 -6.75 -0.57 3.76
CA MET A 132 -7.02 -2.01 3.87
C MET A 132 -5.75 -2.77 4.20
N PHE A 133 -5.68 -3.45 5.35
CA PHE A 133 -4.56 -4.34 5.65
C PHE A 133 -4.57 -5.57 4.75
N GLU A 134 -3.39 -5.97 4.26
CA GLU A 134 -3.23 -7.14 3.43
C GLU A 134 -1.86 -7.79 3.65
N SER A 135 -1.69 -9.06 3.27
CA SER A 135 -0.52 -9.84 3.67
C SER A 135 0.60 -9.91 2.62
N ASN A 136 0.28 -9.74 1.35
CA ASN A 136 1.13 -9.98 0.18
C ASN A 136 1.73 -11.40 0.14
N PHE A 137 1.09 -12.36 0.80
CA PHE A 137 1.53 -13.75 0.77
C PHE A 137 1.24 -14.39 -0.60
N PRO A 138 2.18 -15.18 -1.16
CA PRO A 138 3.38 -15.68 -0.49
C PRO A 138 4.66 -14.85 -0.70
N VAL A 139 4.63 -13.66 -1.31
CA VAL A 139 5.86 -12.90 -1.61
C VAL A 139 6.58 -12.47 -0.33
N ASP A 140 5.86 -11.89 0.63
CA ASP A 140 6.41 -11.46 1.92
C ASP A 140 6.94 -12.64 2.76
N ARG A 141 6.58 -13.88 2.43
CA ARG A 141 7.07 -15.10 3.13
C ARG A 141 8.60 -15.18 3.13
N LEU A 142 9.25 -14.61 2.13
CA LEU A 142 10.72 -14.58 2.04
C LEU A 142 11.34 -13.90 3.25
N SER A 143 10.67 -12.90 3.84
CA SER A 143 11.21 -12.08 4.93
C SER A 143 10.53 -12.31 6.28
N VAL A 144 9.27 -12.74 6.28
CA VAL A 144 8.42 -12.81 7.48
C VAL A 144 7.43 -13.98 7.42
N SER A 145 7.05 -14.53 8.58
CA SER A 145 5.95 -15.50 8.66
C SER A 145 4.57 -14.81 8.72
N TYR A 146 3.54 -15.48 8.21
CA TYR A 146 2.18 -14.94 8.16
C TYR A 146 1.69 -14.43 9.53
N ASN A 147 1.83 -15.26 10.57
CA ASN A 147 1.39 -14.92 11.92
C ASN A 147 2.15 -13.72 12.50
N VAL A 148 3.44 -13.60 12.20
CA VAL A 148 4.26 -12.48 12.67
C VAL A 148 3.81 -11.18 12.00
N LEU A 149 3.54 -11.21 10.69
CA LEU A 149 3.07 -10.05 9.95
C LEU A 149 1.73 -9.54 10.50
N TRP A 150 0.74 -10.44 10.69
CA TRP A 150 -0.55 -10.04 11.26
C TRP A 150 -0.46 -9.58 12.72
N ASN A 151 0.48 -10.11 13.51
CA ASN A 151 0.75 -9.58 14.84
C ASN A 151 1.32 -8.16 14.78
N ALA A 152 2.17 -7.85 13.81
CA ALA A 152 2.66 -6.49 13.60
C ALA A 152 1.52 -5.54 13.18
N PHE A 153 0.64 -5.96 12.27
CA PHE A 153 -0.52 -5.13 11.86
C PHE A 153 -1.42 -4.79 13.04
N LYS A 154 -1.75 -5.77 13.90
CA LYS A 154 -2.54 -5.51 15.12
C LYS A 154 -1.85 -4.55 16.09
N LYS A 155 -0.52 -4.61 16.19
CA LYS A 155 0.27 -3.67 17.02
C LYS A 155 0.21 -2.25 16.45
N ILE A 156 0.42 -2.09 15.14
CA ILE A 156 0.36 -0.79 14.45
C ILE A 156 -1.05 -0.19 14.56
N ALA A 157 -2.07 -1.01 14.34
CA ALA A 157 -3.48 -0.58 14.42
C ALA A 157 -3.99 -0.38 15.87
N GLY A 158 -3.18 -0.71 16.89
CA GLY A 158 -3.65 -0.78 18.28
C GLY A 158 -4.09 0.55 18.90
N ALA A 159 -3.70 1.68 18.31
CA ALA A 159 -4.11 3.02 18.75
C ALA A 159 -5.45 3.49 18.13
N PHE A 160 -5.94 2.82 17.09
CA PHE A 160 -7.19 3.16 16.41
C PHE A 160 -8.39 2.58 17.16
N SER A 161 -9.56 3.19 16.98
CA SER A 161 -10.84 2.69 17.53
C SER A 161 -11.20 1.30 16.98
N ALA A 162 -12.14 0.62 17.65
CA ALA A 162 -12.60 -0.69 17.20
C ALA A 162 -13.27 -0.60 15.81
N GLU A 163 -13.97 0.50 15.54
CA GLU A 163 -14.62 0.80 14.27
C GLU A 163 -13.59 1.02 13.15
N GLU A 164 -12.55 1.82 13.40
CA GLU A 164 -11.46 2.06 12.43
C GLU A 164 -10.66 0.78 12.16
N GLN A 165 -10.37 -0.01 13.19
CA GLN A 165 -9.74 -1.31 13.02
C GLN A 165 -10.61 -2.25 12.18
N HIS A 166 -11.91 -2.32 12.46
CA HIS A 166 -12.84 -3.13 11.68
C HIS A 166 -12.89 -2.70 10.21
N ALA A 167 -12.92 -1.39 9.95
CA ALA A 167 -12.88 -0.84 8.60
C ALA A 167 -11.60 -1.30 7.87
N MET A 168 -10.42 -1.10 8.49
CA MET A 168 -9.14 -1.41 7.85
C MET A 168 -8.86 -2.92 7.71
N PHE A 169 -9.32 -3.76 8.63
CA PHE A 169 -9.07 -5.21 8.58
C PHE A 169 -10.08 -5.99 7.74
N MET A 170 -11.25 -5.42 7.45
CA MET A 170 -12.33 -6.15 6.76
C MET A 170 -13.30 -5.24 6.01
N GLY A 171 -13.91 -4.28 6.69
CA GLY A 171 -15.08 -3.55 6.18
C GLY A 171 -14.81 -2.82 4.86
N ASN A 172 -13.63 -2.21 4.73
CA ASN A 172 -13.23 -1.53 3.50
C ASN A 172 -13.06 -2.49 2.34
N ALA A 173 -12.40 -3.64 2.55
CA ALA A 173 -12.23 -4.64 1.50
C ALA A 173 -13.58 -5.19 1.02
N GLN A 174 -14.52 -5.45 1.94
CA GLN A 174 -15.87 -5.86 1.59
C GLN A 174 -16.59 -4.83 0.72
N ARG A 175 -16.54 -3.55 1.12
CA ARG A 175 -17.18 -2.45 0.38
C ARG A 175 -16.53 -2.20 -0.98
N ILE A 176 -15.20 -2.10 -1.02
CA ILE A 176 -14.45 -1.70 -2.22
C ILE A 176 -14.51 -2.79 -3.30
N TYR A 177 -14.38 -4.06 -2.91
CA TYR A 177 -14.43 -5.18 -3.85
C TYR A 177 -15.83 -5.81 -3.98
N SER A 178 -16.86 -5.20 -3.38
CA SER A 178 -18.25 -5.70 -3.41
C SER A 178 -18.38 -7.17 -2.98
N LEU A 179 -17.68 -7.56 -1.92
CA LEU A 179 -17.71 -8.92 -1.39
C LEU A 179 -19.02 -9.15 -0.62
N GLN A 180 -19.66 -10.29 -0.86
CA GLN A 180 -20.83 -10.71 -0.09
C GLN A 180 -20.40 -11.16 1.31
N ALA A 181 -21.22 -10.85 2.31
CA ALA A 181 -21.04 -11.29 3.69
C ALA A 181 -21.45 -12.76 3.87
#